data_AF-X1STK5-F1
#
_entry.id   AF-X1STK5-F1
#
_cell.length_a   1.000
_cell.length_b   1.000
_cell.length_c   1.000
_cell.angle_alpha   90.00
_cell.angle_beta   90.00
_cell.angle_gamma   90.00
#
_symmetry.space_group_name_H-M   'P 1'
#
loop_
_entity.id
_entity.type
_entity.pdbx_description
1 polymer ?
#
loop_
_entity_poly.entity_id
_entity_poly.type
_entity_poly.pdbx_seq_one_letter_code
_entity_poly.pdbx_strand_id
1 'polypeptide(L)' 'EVMIIKKYKNRKYYCIDKSKFVDHDFIIGVIKRKDEFIIVDNKNEDITIEVLKKLLRRELNKKNDKVSEKKIV' A
#
# COMPACT_ATOMS: atom_id res chain seq x y z
N GLU A 1 8.32 17.57 -2.67
CA GLU A 1 7.11 17.71 -1.83
C GLU A 1 6.63 16.31 -1.52
N VAL A 2 6.36 16.01 -0.24
CA VAL A 2 6.07 14.65 0.21
C VAL A 2 4.58 14.38 0.11
N MET A 3 4.18 13.35 -0.63
CA MET A 3 2.76 13.03 -0.82
C MET A 3 2.15 12.44 0.45
N ILE A 4 1.02 13.01 0.90
CA ILE A 4 0.33 12.55 2.10
C ILE A 4 -0.86 11.67 1.75
N ILE A 5 -0.88 10.46 2.31
CA ILE A 5 -1.99 9.52 2.19
C ILE A 5 -2.60 9.27 3.57
N LYS A 6 -3.89 9.57 3.75
CA LYS A 6 -4.62 9.30 5.00
C LYS A 6 -5.31 7.95 4.95
N LYS A 7 -5.07 7.10 5.95
CA LYS A 7 -5.73 5.80 6.13
C LYS A 7 -6.87 5.92 7.13
N TYR A 8 -8.07 5.57 6.68
CA TYR A 8 -9.28 5.56 7.50
C TYR A 8 -9.57 4.16 8.06
N LYS A 9 -10.36 4.12 9.15
CA LYS A 9 -10.78 2.87 9.83
C LYS A 9 -11.46 1.86 8.88
N ASN A 10 -12.20 2.33 7.88
CA ASN A 10 -12.88 1.50 6.87
C ASN A 10 -11.93 0.94 5.78
N ARG A 11 -10.62 0.86 6.06
CA ARG A 11 -9.56 0.40 5.15
C ARG A 11 -9.40 1.23 3.86
N LYS A 12 -10.08 2.38 3.75
CA LYS A 12 -9.91 3.31 2.63
C LYS A 12 -8.66 4.17 2.85
N TYR A 13 -7.97 4.47 1.76
CA TYR A 13 -6.87 5.44 1.72
C TYR A 13 -7.32 6.65 0.92
N TYR A 14 -6.93 7.84 1.35
CA TYR A 14 -7.21 9.09 0.66
C TYR A 14 -5.91 9.85 0.43
N CYS A 15 -5.59 10.11 -0.83
CA CYS A 15 -4.43 10.91 -1.19
C CYS A 15 -4.84 12.39 -1.16
N ILE A 16 -4.19 13.17 -0.30
CA ILE A 16 -4.51 14.59 -0.11
C ILE A 16 -4.19 15.37 -1.38
N ASP A 17 -2.99 15.18 -1.93
CA ASP A 17 -2.51 15.89 -3.12
C ASP A 17 -3.41 15.67 -4.35
N LYS A 18 -3.95 14.45 -4.49
CA LYS A 18 -4.86 14.08 -5.59
C LYS A 18 -6.34 14.27 -5.26
N SER A 19 -6.63 14.70 -4.03
CA SER A 19 -7.98 14.90 -3.50
C SER A 19 -8.95 13.73 -3.77
N LYS A 20 -8.46 12.49 -3.67
CA LYS A 20 -9.25 11.30 -4.00
C LYS A 20 -8.90 10.07 -3.17
N PHE A 21 -9.88 9.16 -3.07
CA PHE A 21 -9.63 7.82 -2.53
C PHE A 21 -8.73 7.01 -3.48
N VAL A 22 -7.82 6.25 -2.89
CA VAL A 22 -6.85 5.41 -3.58
C VAL A 22 -6.84 4.01 -2.98
N ASP A 23 -6.36 3.05 -3.74
CA ASP A 23 -6.24 1.65 -3.35
C ASP A 23 -4.78 1.26 -3.07
N HIS A 24 -4.55 -0.02 -2.80
CA HIS A 24 -3.20 -0.55 -2.61
C HIS A 24 -2.36 -0.51 -3.89
N ASP A 25 -2.97 -0.63 -5.07
CA ASP A 25 -2.24 -0.64 -6.34
C ASP A 25 -1.67 0.75 -6.65
N PHE A 26 -2.40 1.80 -6.29
CA PHE A 26 -1.89 3.17 -6.29
C PHE A 26 -0.64 3.32 -5.42
N ILE A 27 -0.69 2.84 -4.17
CA ILE A 27 0.44 2.91 -3.22
C ILE A 27 1.64 2.12 -3.77
N ILE A 28 1.42 0.94 -4.34
CA ILE A 28 2.46 0.15 -5.02
C ILE A 28 3.05 0.94 -6.19
N GLY A 29 2.22 1.64 -6.96
CA GLY A 29 2.68 2.50 -8.05
C GLY A 29 3.59 3.64 -7.57
N VAL A 30 3.26 4.27 -6.44
CA VAL A 30 4.08 5.32 -5.80
C VAL A 30 5.44 4.78 -5.40
N ILE A 31 5.47 3.63 -4.72
CA ILE A 31 6.71 2.94 -4.33
C ILE A 31 7.58 2.66 -5.58
N LYS A 32 6.97 2.14 -6.65
CA LYS A 32 7.69 1.81 -7.89
C LYS A 32 8.28 3.04 -8.59
N ARG A 33 7.60 4.18 -8.53
CA ARG A 33 8.09 5.45 -9.08
C ARG A 33 9.18 6.10 -8.23
N LYS A 34 9.42 5.58 -7.01
CA LYS A 34 10.32 6.17 -6.00
C LYS A 34 9.89 7.59 -5.60
N ASP A 35 8.59 7.86 -5.68
CA ASP A 35 8.02 9.11 -5.19
C ASP A 35 8.09 9.11 -3.65
N GLU A 36 8.41 10.24 -3.03
CA GLU A 36 8.36 10.39 -1.57
C GLU A 36 6.91 10.47 -1.10
N PHE A 37 6.55 9.67 -0.10
CA PHE A 37 5.22 9.68 0.49
C PHE A 37 5.23 9.28 1.96
N ILE A 38 4.19 9.71 2.68
CA ILE A 38 3.87 9.25 4.03
C ILE A 38 2.43 8.76 4.09
N ILE A 39 2.18 7.75 4.92
CA ILE A 39 0.85 7.27 5.23
C ILE A 39 0.57 7.57 6.70
N VAL A 40 -0.47 8.36 6.94
CA VAL A 40 -0.91 8.73 8.29
C VAL A 40 -2.26 8.11 8.61
N ASP A 41 -2.51 7.83 9.89
CA ASP A 41 -3.79 7.32 10.34
C ASP A 41 -4.79 8.46 10.66
N ASN A 42 -5.93 8.12 11.29
CA ASN A 42 -6.92 9.12 11.69
C ASN A 42 -6.46 10.05 12.82
N LYS A 43 -5.48 9.61 13.62
CA LYS A 43 -4.82 10.42 14.66
C LYS A 43 -3.63 11.22 14.11
N ASN A 44 -3.37 11.13 12.81
CA ASN A 44 -2.21 11.70 12.12
C ASN A 44 -0.87 11.09 12.56
N GLU A 45 -0.88 9.85 13.06
CA GLU A 45 0.34 9.10 13.37
C GLU A 45 0.91 8.47 12.07
N ASP A 46 2.23 8.48 11.90
CA ASP A 46 2.90 7.84 10.77
C ASP A 46 2.84 6.32 10.91
N ILE A 47 2.18 5.69 9.95
CA ILE A 47 1.98 4.24 9.86
C ILE A 47 2.56 3.66 8.57
N THR A 48 3.42 4.41 7.87
CA THR A 48 3.99 4.04 6.57
C THR A 48 4.65 2.66 6.62
N ILE A 49 5.49 2.42 7.62
CA ILE A 49 6.20 1.15 7.80
C ILE A 49 5.23 -0.02 8.01
N GLU A 50 4.16 0.17 8.77
CA GLU A 50 3.16 -0.87 9.02
C GLU A 50 2.43 -1.27 7.73
N VAL A 51 2.01 -0.28 6.95
CA VAL A 51 1.33 -0.50 5.66
C VAL A 51 2.27 -1.17 4.66
N LEU A 52 3.53 -0.74 4.58
CA LEU A 52 4.54 -1.36 3.73
C LEU A 52 4.79 -2.82 4.10
N LYS A 53 4.93 -3.15 5.38
CA LYS A 53 5.06 -4.54 5.84
C LYS A 53 3.87 -5.38 5.42
N LYS A 54 2.64 -4.84 5.51
CA LYS A 54 1.43 -5.53 5.09
C LYS A 54 1.37 -5.77 3.59
N LEU A 55 1.75 -4.77 2.79
CA LEU A 55 1.83 -4.89 1.33
C LEU A 55 2.87 -5.92 0.92
N LEU A 56 4.06 -5.89 1.52
CA LEU A 56 5.13 -6.84 1.25
C LEU A 56 4.71 -8.28 1.55
N ARG A 57 4.10 -8.52 2.73
CA ARG A 57 3.57 -9.84 3.10
C ARG A 57 2.54 -10.35 2.08
N ARG A 58 1.65 -9.47 1.61
CA ARG A 58 0.64 -9.82 0.60
C ARG A 58 1.29 -10.23 -0.72
N GLU A 59 2.32 -9.52 -1.16
CA GLU A 59 3.04 -9.86 -2.40
C GLU A 59 3.86 -11.15 -2.28
N LEU A 60 4.47 -11.41 -1.13
CA LEU A 60 5.18 -12.68 -0.87
C LEU A 60 4.22 -13.88 -0.90
N ASN A 61 3.04 -13.76 -0.28
CA ASN A 61 2.05 -14.83 -0.27
C ASN A 61 1.50 -15.13 -1.68
N LYS A 62 1.21 -14.10 -2.49
CA LYS A 62 0.80 -14.27 -3.90
C LYS A 62 1.81 -15.06 -4.74
N LYS A 63 3.10 -14.96 -4.43
CA LYS A 63 4.14 -15.71 -5.15
C LYS A 63 4.13 -17.19 -4.79
N ASN A 64 3.82 -17.54 -3.55
CA ASN A 64 3.75 -18.93 -3.11
C ASN A 64 2.55 -19.66 -3.72
N ASP A 65 1.39 -19.01 -3.85
CA ASP A 65 0.20 -19.60 -4.46
C ASP A 65 0.40 -19.96 -5.95
N LYS A 66 1.16 -19.13 -6.69
CA LYS A 66 1.51 -19.40 -8.10
C LYS A 66 2.52 -20.53 -8.28
N VAL A 67 3.28 -20.91 -7.25
CA VAL A 67 4.22 -22.04 -7.31
C VAL A 67 3.48 -23.37 -7.10
N SER A 68 2.40 -23.39 -6.32
CA SER A 68 1.53 -24.57 -6.15
C SER A 68 0.75 -24.95 -7.41
N GLU A 69 0.32 -23.98 -8.23
CA GLU A 69 -0.43 -24.27 -9.47
C GLU A 69 0.45 -24.86 -10.60
N LYS A 70 1.78 -24.68 -10.53
CA LYS A 70 2.72 -25.19 -11.57
C LYS A 70 3.22 -26.62 -11.32
N LYS A 71 2.77 -27.30 -10.26
CA LYS A 71 3.22 -28.67 -9.92
C LYS A 71 2.28 -29.79 -10.37
N ILE A 72 1.25 -29.48 -11.15
CA ILE A 72 0.37 -30.47 -11.79
C ILE A 72 0.44 -30.27 -13.31
N VAL A 73 1.52 -30.74 -13.93
CA VAL A 73 1.59 -31.19 -15.33
C VAL A 73 2.59 -32.33 -15.40
#